data_AF-A0A6G8FIA9-F1
#
_entry.id   AF-A0A6G8FIA9-F1
#
_cell.length_a   1.000
_cell.length_b   1.000
_cell.length_c   1.000
_cell.angle_alpha   90.00
_cell.angle_beta   90.00
_cell.angle_gamma   90.00
#
_symmetry.space_group_name_H-M   'P 1'
#
loop_
_entity.id
_entity.type
_entity.pdbx_description
1 polymer ?
#
loop_
_entity_poly.entity_id
_entity_poly.type
_entity_poly.pdbx_seq_one_letter_code
_entity_poly.pdbx_strand_id
1 'polypeptide(L)'
;MPTPITGEEQVKKSNRVWLQRLPIVLLAMVGAGILLYPSISDWFATMAQQQLYGEYSQKVSEMSEAERQSYLDAASDYNEHLPNGPLRDPYVLTDDGKTVDSRESYLEYLKQLDFGDGLPMAWVEIPGINVTLPIQHGTSDDTLEWSAGHLFGSALPVGGESTHAVVAAHSGRANAKLFYALDQLEEGDVFSVEVVGERFYYETRRIEVVDTEYFGDGVRQVQGEDHVTLLTCTPVGVNSHRLLVRGDRIPAPPGSADATDIPVDKAVASAPWWIAGVSGAPTLAWVGLAAADRRLVKRRSPAHPHQTSACASHASQK
;
A
#
# COMPACT_ATOMS: atom_id res chain seq x y z
N MET A 1 -28.05 -27.81 -53.79
CA MET A 1 -28.43 -27.92 -52.37
C MET A 1 -27.15 -28.01 -51.56
N PRO A 2 -26.90 -27.15 -50.57
CA PRO A 2 -25.73 -27.32 -49.71
C PRO A 2 -25.94 -28.58 -48.86
N THR A 3 -24.96 -29.48 -48.86
CA THR A 3 -24.96 -30.70 -48.05
C THR A 3 -24.99 -30.33 -46.56
N PRO A 4 -25.79 -31.01 -45.73
CA PRO A 4 -25.79 -30.78 -44.30
C PRO A 4 -24.43 -31.18 -43.72
N ILE A 5 -23.78 -30.22 -43.08
CA ILE A 5 -22.51 -30.38 -42.39
C ILE A 5 -22.69 -31.44 -41.31
N THR A 6 -21.92 -32.52 -41.34
CA THR A 6 -22.05 -33.61 -40.35
C THR A 6 -21.66 -33.09 -38.96
N GLY A 7 -22.23 -33.67 -37.89
CA GLY A 7 -21.95 -33.25 -36.51
C GLY A 7 -20.45 -33.26 -36.17
N GLU A 8 -19.67 -34.12 -36.81
CA GLU A 8 -18.22 -34.25 -36.63
C GLU A 8 -17.44 -33.05 -37.21
N GLU A 9 -17.87 -32.47 -38.33
CA GLU A 9 -17.27 -31.26 -38.92
C GLU A 9 -17.60 -30.00 -38.11
N GLN A 10 -18.81 -29.92 -37.54
CA GLN A 10 -19.21 -28.85 -36.62
C GLN A 10 -18.33 -28.87 -35.36
N VAL A 11 -18.08 -30.05 -34.79
CA VAL A 11 -17.20 -30.22 -33.62
C VAL A 11 -15.75 -29.86 -33.95
N LYS A 12 -15.19 -30.32 -35.08
CA LYS A 12 -13.83 -29.96 -35.51
C LYS A 12 -13.65 -28.46 -35.75
N LYS A 13 -14.65 -27.80 -36.34
CA LYS A 13 -14.65 -26.34 -36.57
C LYS A 13 -14.74 -25.55 -35.27
N SER A 14 -15.59 -25.98 -34.33
CA SER A 14 -15.69 -25.40 -32.99
C SER A 14 -14.38 -25.52 -32.21
N ASN A 15 -13.76 -26.71 -32.21
CA ASN A 15 -12.48 -26.95 -31.55
C ASN A 15 -11.36 -26.09 -32.14
N ARG A 16 -11.31 -25.90 -33.46
CA ARG A 16 -10.31 -25.05 -34.12
C ARG A 16 -10.41 -23.57 -33.72
N VAL A 17 -11.62 -23.05 -33.58
CA VAL A 17 -11.84 -21.67 -33.09
C VAL A 17 -11.45 -21.55 -31.62
N TRP A 18 -11.78 -22.56 -30.81
CA TRP A 18 -11.41 -22.59 -29.39
C TRP A 18 -9.88 -22.61 -29.20
N LEU A 19 -9.17 -23.46 -29.94
CA LEU A 19 -7.71 -23.57 -29.97
C LEU A 19 -7.01 -22.26 -30.42
N GLN A 20 -7.60 -21.50 -31.33
CA GLN A 20 -7.03 -20.21 -31.78
C GLN A 20 -7.26 -19.06 -30.79
N ARG A 21 -8.36 -19.08 -30.05
CA ARG A 21 -8.72 -18.02 -29.10
C ARG A 21 -8.09 -18.22 -27.72
N LEU A 22 -7.83 -19.46 -27.33
CA LEU A 22 -7.19 -19.81 -26.05
C LEU A 22 -5.91 -18.98 -25.76
N PRO A 23 -4.90 -18.89 -26.65
CA PRO A 23 -3.68 -18.12 -26.35
C PRO A 23 -3.95 -16.62 -26.16
N ILE A 24 -4.92 -16.06 -26.88
CA ILE A 24 -5.29 -14.64 -26.77
C ILE A 24 -5.99 -14.36 -25.44
N VAL A 25 -6.89 -15.25 -25.03
CA VAL A 25 -7.57 -15.15 -23.72
C VAL A 25 -6.55 -15.33 -22.59
N LEU A 26 -5.63 -16.29 -22.70
CA LEU A 26 -4.54 -16.47 -21.74
C LEU A 26 -3.68 -15.20 -21.63
N LEU A 27 -3.26 -14.62 -22.75
CA LEU A 27 -2.49 -13.38 -22.75
C LEU A 27 -3.27 -12.22 -22.11
N ALA A 28 -4.57 -12.09 -22.39
CA ALA A 28 -5.42 -11.08 -21.78
C ALA A 28 -5.56 -11.27 -20.26
N MET A 29 -5.67 -12.52 -19.79
CA MET A 29 -5.71 -12.82 -18.35
C MET A 29 -4.37 -12.52 -17.67
N VAL A 30 -3.24 -12.84 -18.30
CA VAL A 30 -1.91 -12.47 -17.78
C VAL A 30 -1.78 -10.95 -17.69
N GLY A 31 -2.19 -10.22 -18.74
CA GLY A 31 -2.19 -8.75 -18.72
C GLY A 31 -3.10 -8.17 -17.62
N ALA A 32 -4.31 -8.71 -17.45
CA ALA A 32 -5.21 -8.31 -16.37
C ALA A 32 -4.62 -8.63 -14.99
N GLY A 33 -3.97 -9.78 -14.83
CA GLY A 33 -3.30 -10.18 -13.60
C GLY A 33 -2.17 -9.21 -13.22
N ILE A 34 -1.34 -8.81 -14.17
CA ILE A 34 -0.26 -7.83 -13.94
C ILE A 34 -0.85 -6.47 -13.52
N LEU A 35 -1.90 -6.00 -14.19
CA LEU A 35 -2.53 -4.72 -13.87
C LEU A 35 -3.23 -4.71 -12.51
N LEU A 36 -3.83 -5.85 -12.13
CA LEU A 36 -4.56 -5.98 -10.87
C LEU A 36 -3.67 -6.41 -9.69
N TYR A 37 -2.44 -6.86 -9.95
CA TYR A 37 -1.53 -7.37 -8.92
C TYR A 37 -1.36 -6.41 -7.74
N PRO A 38 -1.10 -5.10 -7.92
CA PRO A 38 -0.94 -4.20 -6.78
C PRO A 38 -2.21 -4.10 -5.92
N SER A 39 -3.40 -4.08 -6.53
CA SER A 39 -4.67 -4.03 -5.79
C SER A 39 -4.96 -5.34 -5.05
N ILE A 40 -4.61 -6.48 -5.65
CA ILE A 40 -4.77 -7.79 -5.00
C ILE A 40 -3.80 -7.91 -3.83
N SER A 41 -2.53 -7.57 -4.04
CA SER A 41 -1.50 -7.68 -3.00
C SER A 41 -1.79 -6.76 -1.82
N ASP A 42 -2.16 -5.50 -2.09
CA ASP A 42 -2.53 -4.53 -1.05
C ASP A 42 -3.72 -5.03 -0.20
N TRP A 43 -4.71 -5.68 -0.82
CA TRP A 43 -5.83 -6.29 -0.10
C TRP A 43 -5.37 -7.42 0.84
N PHE A 44 -4.47 -8.29 0.38
CA PHE A 44 -3.89 -9.34 1.23
C PHE A 44 -2.99 -8.77 2.33
N ALA A 45 -2.22 -7.73 2.05
CA ALA A 45 -1.38 -7.05 3.04
C ALA A 45 -2.24 -6.42 4.13
N THR A 46 -3.34 -5.75 3.77
CA THR A 46 -4.28 -5.15 4.73
C THR A 46 -4.96 -6.22 5.58
N MET A 47 -5.29 -7.38 5.00
CA MET A 47 -5.82 -8.53 5.77
C MET A 47 -4.81 -9.08 6.77
N ALA A 48 -3.55 -9.21 6.38
CA ALA A 48 -2.47 -9.63 7.28
C ALA A 48 -2.26 -8.62 8.42
N GLN A 49 -2.33 -7.32 8.12
CA GLN A 49 -2.26 -6.25 9.14
C GLN A 49 -3.44 -6.33 10.11
N GLN A 50 -4.67 -6.61 9.65
CA GLN A 50 -5.81 -6.82 10.54
C GLN A 50 -5.61 -7.98 11.51
N GLN A 51 -5.09 -9.11 11.02
CA GLN A 51 -4.79 -10.24 11.88
C GLN A 51 -3.72 -9.87 12.93
N LEU A 52 -2.64 -9.20 12.50
CA LEU A 52 -1.57 -8.76 13.39
C LEU A 52 -2.07 -7.77 14.44
N TYR A 53 -2.98 -6.85 14.09
CA TYR A 53 -3.62 -5.96 15.05
C TYR A 53 -4.46 -6.73 16.07
N GLY A 54 -5.19 -7.75 15.65
CA GLY A 54 -5.96 -8.61 16.56
C GLY A 54 -5.07 -9.31 17.59
N GLU A 55 -3.91 -9.83 17.15
CA GLU A 55 -2.91 -10.47 18.03
C GLU A 55 -2.30 -9.44 19.00
N TYR A 56 -1.96 -8.25 18.51
CA TYR A 56 -1.46 -7.13 19.32
C TYR A 56 -2.47 -6.66 20.38
N SER A 57 -3.70 -6.36 19.95
CA SER A 57 -4.78 -5.87 20.81
C SER A 57 -5.13 -6.91 21.88
N GLN A 58 -5.19 -8.19 21.52
CA GLN A 58 -5.38 -9.27 22.49
C GLN A 58 -4.25 -9.28 23.53
N LYS A 59 -2.99 -9.27 23.09
CA LYS A 59 -1.82 -9.26 23.96
C LYS A 59 -1.84 -8.10 24.95
N VAL A 60 -2.14 -6.89 24.48
CA VAL A 60 -2.22 -5.67 25.32
C VAL A 60 -3.42 -5.70 26.27
N SER A 61 -4.56 -6.25 25.85
CA SER A 61 -5.77 -6.36 26.68
C SER A 61 -5.61 -7.36 27.84
N GLU A 62 -4.76 -8.38 27.66
CA GLU A 62 -4.44 -9.36 28.69
C GLU A 62 -3.46 -8.82 29.75
N MET A 63 -2.73 -7.74 29.44
CA MET A 63 -1.80 -7.08 30.38
C MET A 63 -2.57 -6.34 31.48
N SER A 64 -1.99 -6.33 32.68
CA SER A 64 -2.47 -5.47 33.75
C SER A 64 -2.15 -3.99 33.46
N GLU A 65 -2.90 -3.06 34.05
CA GLU A 65 -2.60 -1.62 33.94
C GLU A 65 -1.18 -1.28 34.44
N ALA A 66 -0.74 -1.92 35.53
CA ALA A 66 0.62 -1.74 36.05
C ALA A 66 1.70 -2.26 35.08
N GLU A 67 1.43 -3.34 34.37
CA GLU A 67 2.32 -3.87 33.35
C GLU A 67 2.39 -2.94 32.13
N ARG A 68 1.25 -2.46 31.65
CA ARG A 68 1.20 -1.45 30.57
C ARG A 68 1.97 -0.19 30.93
N GLN A 69 1.75 0.33 32.14
CA GLN A 69 2.49 1.49 32.65
C GLN A 69 3.99 1.22 32.72
N SER A 70 4.41 0.01 33.09
CA SER A 70 5.84 -0.31 33.15
C SER A 70 6.54 -0.27 31.78
N TYR A 71 5.84 -0.62 30.69
CA TYR A 71 6.36 -0.43 29.33
C TYR A 71 6.48 1.04 28.95
N LEU A 72 5.46 1.85 29.29
CA LEU A 72 5.47 3.29 28.99
C LEU A 72 6.56 4.02 29.78
N ASP A 73 6.72 3.69 31.07
CA ASP A 73 7.74 4.26 31.94
C ASP A 73 9.16 3.90 31.44
N ALA A 74 9.38 2.63 31.06
CA ALA A 74 10.65 2.19 30.50
C ALA A 74 10.98 2.90 29.17
N ALA A 75 9.99 3.06 28.29
CA ALA A 75 10.15 3.79 27.04
C ALA A 75 10.40 5.29 27.26
N SER A 76 9.76 5.90 28.25
CA SER A 76 10.00 7.29 28.64
C SER A 76 11.41 7.48 29.20
N ASP A 77 11.85 6.58 30.09
CA ASP A 77 13.21 6.60 30.64
C ASP A 77 14.26 6.43 29.53
N TYR A 78 14.02 5.53 28.58
CA TYR A 78 14.87 5.39 27.40
C TYR A 78 14.96 6.70 26.62
N ASN A 79 13.83 7.38 26.40
CA ASN A 79 13.78 8.66 25.68
C ASN A 79 14.56 9.78 26.38
N GLU A 80 14.53 9.85 27.71
CA GLU A 80 15.27 10.84 28.50
C GLU A 80 16.80 10.69 28.37
N HIS A 81 17.27 9.46 28.10
CA HIS A 81 18.69 9.15 27.96
C HIS A 81 19.18 9.15 26.50
N LEU A 82 18.33 9.48 25.53
CA LEU A 82 18.73 9.56 24.12
C LEU A 82 19.68 10.74 23.88
N PRO A 83 20.79 10.52 23.16
CA PRO A 83 21.68 11.61 22.77
C PRO A 83 20.99 12.50 21.74
N ASN A 84 20.93 13.80 22.01
CA ASN A 84 20.42 14.76 21.04
C ASN A 84 21.47 15.02 19.95
N GLY A 85 21.28 14.43 18.77
CA GLY A 85 22.18 14.54 17.62
C GLY A 85 21.42 14.38 16.29
N PRO A 86 22.06 14.70 15.14
CA PRO A 86 21.42 14.54 13.85
C PRO A 86 21.16 13.06 13.55
N LEU A 87 19.91 12.75 13.18
CA LEU A 87 19.53 11.41 12.73
C LEU A 87 20.04 11.15 11.31
N ARG A 88 20.32 9.90 10.96
CA ARG A 88 20.84 9.52 9.62
C ARG A 88 19.82 8.69 8.85
N ASP A 89 19.95 8.72 7.52
CA ASP A 89 18.93 8.21 6.61
C ASP A 89 18.70 6.72 6.83
N PRO A 90 17.46 6.29 7.12
CA PRO A 90 17.15 4.87 7.26
C PRO A 90 17.51 4.05 6.03
N TYR A 91 17.61 4.68 4.86
CA TYR A 91 17.84 4.03 3.56
C TYR A 91 19.29 4.14 3.06
N VAL A 92 20.21 4.75 3.82
CA VAL A 92 21.63 4.84 3.43
C VAL A 92 22.47 3.94 4.35
N LEU A 93 22.91 2.82 3.79
CA LEU A 93 23.96 1.99 4.38
C LEU A 93 25.32 2.72 4.20
N THR A 94 26.15 2.75 5.24
CA THR A 94 27.56 3.19 5.14
C THR A 94 28.33 2.33 4.13
N ASP A 95 29.47 2.83 3.61
CA ASP A 95 30.34 2.10 2.67
C ASP A 95 30.80 0.71 3.15
N ASP A 96 30.77 0.45 4.47
CA ASP A 96 31.09 -0.86 5.08
C ASP A 96 29.85 -1.64 5.60
N GLY A 97 28.63 -1.13 5.36
CA GLY A 97 27.36 -1.75 5.77
C GLY A 97 27.12 -1.87 7.28
N LYS A 98 27.76 -1.05 8.13
CA LYS A 98 27.66 -1.13 9.59
C LYS A 98 27.37 0.22 10.25
N THR A 99 26.50 0.20 11.26
CA THR A 99 26.32 1.32 12.19
C THR A 99 27.58 1.49 13.05
N VAL A 100 27.94 2.75 13.35
CA VAL A 100 29.01 3.10 14.32
C VAL A 100 28.73 2.38 15.64
N ASP A 101 29.76 1.84 16.30
CA ASP A 101 29.72 0.93 17.46
C ASP A 101 28.58 1.22 18.47
N SER A 102 27.39 0.69 18.15
CA SER A 102 26.09 0.96 18.80
C SER A 102 25.37 -0.34 19.11
N ARG A 103 26.05 -1.49 19.05
CA ARG A 103 25.37 -2.79 19.15
C ARG A 103 24.66 -2.96 20.48
N GLU A 104 25.26 -2.49 21.57
CA GLU A 104 24.64 -2.50 22.89
C GLU A 104 23.43 -1.55 22.95
N SER A 105 23.58 -0.30 22.51
CA SER A 105 22.47 0.66 22.44
C SER A 105 21.32 0.20 21.53
N TYR A 106 21.64 -0.49 20.44
CA TYR A 106 20.66 -1.07 19.52
C TYR A 106 19.96 -2.28 20.16
N LEU A 107 20.70 -3.14 20.86
CA LEU A 107 20.10 -4.25 21.61
C LEU A 107 19.21 -3.75 22.76
N GLU A 108 19.56 -2.64 23.40
CA GLU A 108 18.72 -2.01 24.41
C GLU A 108 17.45 -1.43 23.79
N TYR A 109 17.58 -0.74 22.66
CA TYR A 109 16.44 -0.27 21.85
C TYR A 109 15.48 -1.42 21.49
N LEU A 110 16.00 -2.57 21.06
CA LEU A 110 15.18 -3.73 20.68
C LEU A 110 14.38 -4.33 21.85
N LYS A 111 14.74 -4.05 23.11
CA LYS A 111 13.97 -4.51 24.27
C LYS A 111 12.81 -3.58 24.61
N GLN A 112 12.88 -2.32 24.17
CA GLN A 112 11.85 -1.33 24.47
C GLN A 112 10.60 -1.63 23.66
N LEU A 113 9.43 -1.66 24.30
CA LEU A 113 8.15 -1.98 23.63
C LEU A 113 8.21 -3.30 22.82
N ASP A 114 8.98 -4.28 23.29
CA ASP A 114 9.01 -5.63 22.71
C ASP A 114 8.00 -6.52 23.42
N PHE A 115 6.98 -6.95 22.68
CA PHE A 115 5.91 -7.83 23.19
C PHE A 115 6.13 -9.31 22.84
N GLY A 116 7.24 -9.64 22.17
CA GLY A 116 7.53 -10.96 21.63
C GLY A 116 6.76 -11.29 20.35
N ASP A 117 7.01 -12.48 19.81
CA ASP A 117 6.27 -13.08 18.69
C ASP A 117 6.21 -12.26 17.38
N GLY A 118 7.10 -11.27 17.25
CA GLY A 118 7.15 -10.37 16.08
C GLY A 118 6.08 -9.27 16.09
N LEU A 119 5.39 -9.08 17.21
CA LEU A 119 4.40 -8.01 17.39
C LEU A 119 5.04 -6.62 17.24
N PRO A 120 4.30 -5.64 16.68
CA PRO A 120 4.78 -4.27 16.54
C PRO A 120 4.92 -3.56 17.88
N MET A 121 5.86 -2.61 17.95
CA MET A 121 5.99 -1.72 19.11
C MET A 121 4.78 -0.80 19.27
N ALA A 122 4.18 -0.40 18.16
CA ALA A 122 3.16 0.63 18.09
C ALA A 122 2.37 0.52 16.78
N TRP A 123 1.33 1.34 16.65
CA TRP A 123 0.56 1.48 15.42
C TRP A 123 0.37 2.94 15.08
N VAL A 124 0.44 3.29 13.78
CA VAL A 124 0.07 4.63 13.30
C VAL A 124 -1.25 4.56 12.55
N GLU A 125 -2.15 5.48 12.83
CA GLU A 125 -3.37 5.73 12.06
C GLU A 125 -3.38 7.15 11.52
N ILE A 126 -3.66 7.27 10.23
CA ILE A 126 -3.77 8.53 9.50
C ILE A 126 -5.13 8.50 8.76
N PRO A 127 -6.22 8.93 9.41
CA PRO A 127 -7.58 8.81 8.87
C PRO A 127 -7.76 9.56 7.54
N GLY A 128 -7.15 10.73 7.38
CA GLY A 128 -7.29 11.58 6.18
C GLY A 128 -6.90 10.88 4.87
N ILE A 129 -6.01 9.89 4.94
CA ILE A 129 -5.52 9.13 3.78
C ILE A 129 -5.78 7.62 3.90
N ASN A 130 -6.60 7.20 4.88
CA ASN A 130 -6.93 5.79 5.17
C ASN A 130 -5.70 4.90 5.35
N VAL A 131 -4.70 5.37 6.10
CA VAL A 131 -3.51 4.60 6.42
C VAL A 131 -3.58 4.12 7.86
N THR A 132 -3.39 2.81 8.04
CA THR A 132 -3.22 2.19 9.35
C THR A 132 -2.09 1.19 9.23
N LEU A 133 -0.99 1.40 9.93
CA LEU A 133 0.20 0.56 9.78
C LEU A 133 0.77 0.16 11.15
N PRO A 134 1.22 -1.10 11.29
CA PRO A 134 2.09 -1.48 12.39
C PRO A 134 3.41 -0.72 12.27
N ILE A 135 3.97 -0.33 13.41
CA ILE A 135 5.31 0.22 13.56
C ILE A 135 6.19 -0.87 14.19
N GLN A 136 7.13 -1.40 13.42
CA GLN A 136 8.15 -2.32 13.93
C GLN A 136 9.40 -1.57 14.38
N HIS A 137 10.28 -2.27 15.10
CA HIS A 137 11.62 -1.77 15.37
C HIS A 137 12.47 -1.67 14.12
N GLY A 138 13.21 -0.57 14.03
CA GLY A 138 14.17 -0.30 12.98
C GLY A 138 13.54 -0.06 11.62
N THR A 139 14.40 0.11 10.63
CA THR A 139 14.04 0.51 9.26
C THR A 139 14.75 -0.37 8.23
N SER A 140 14.89 -1.66 8.52
CA SER A 140 15.44 -2.62 7.57
C SER A 140 14.49 -2.82 6.39
N ASP A 141 15.00 -3.30 5.25
CA ASP A 141 14.18 -3.64 4.08
C ASP A 141 13.07 -4.63 4.44
N ASP A 142 13.36 -5.64 5.26
CA ASP A 142 12.37 -6.63 5.70
C ASP A 142 11.22 -6.00 6.51
N THR A 143 11.55 -5.04 7.39
CA THR A 143 10.56 -4.27 8.15
C THR A 143 9.70 -3.40 7.22
N LEU A 144 10.36 -2.62 6.37
CA LEU A 144 9.69 -1.60 5.56
C LEU A 144 8.93 -2.16 4.35
N GLU A 145 9.14 -3.43 4.00
CA GLU A 145 8.41 -4.11 2.92
C GLU A 145 6.90 -4.23 3.25
N TRP A 146 6.55 -4.42 4.53
CA TRP A 146 5.16 -4.72 4.96
C TRP A 146 4.61 -3.81 6.05
N SER A 147 5.46 -2.99 6.69
CA SER A 147 5.10 -2.17 7.85
C SER A 147 5.79 -0.81 7.83
N ALA A 148 5.38 0.07 8.75
CA ALA A 148 6.21 1.20 9.11
C ALA A 148 7.32 0.74 10.07
N GLY A 149 8.43 1.46 10.08
CA GLY A 149 9.56 1.22 10.95
C GLY A 149 9.88 2.45 11.78
N HIS A 150 10.18 2.25 13.05
CA HIS A 150 10.71 3.31 13.91
C HIS A 150 12.19 3.55 13.59
N LEU A 151 12.57 4.81 13.36
CA LEU A 151 13.96 5.18 13.09
C LEU A 151 14.81 5.08 14.36
N PHE A 152 15.71 4.09 14.41
CA PHE A 152 16.64 3.97 15.54
C PHE A 152 17.42 5.27 15.77
N GLY A 153 17.44 5.74 17.02
CA GLY A 153 18.03 7.01 17.43
C GLY A 153 17.00 8.14 17.60
N SER A 154 15.79 8.03 17.05
CA SER A 154 14.67 8.91 17.44
C SER A 154 14.04 8.47 18.76
N ALA A 155 13.23 9.35 19.36
CA ALA A 155 12.45 8.98 20.54
C ALA A 155 11.43 7.88 20.20
N LEU A 156 11.24 6.93 21.13
CA LEU A 156 10.15 5.98 21.08
C LEU A 156 8.80 6.71 21.09
N PRO A 157 7.76 6.20 20.40
CA PRO A 157 6.54 6.95 20.13
C PRO A 157 5.54 6.97 21.31
N VAL A 158 6.03 7.13 22.54
CA VAL A 158 5.23 7.27 23.77
C VAL A 158 4.93 8.73 24.14
N GLY A 159 5.36 9.66 23.29
CA GLY A 159 5.26 11.11 23.51
C GLY A 159 6.09 11.60 24.70
N GLY A 160 5.75 12.78 25.20
CA GLY A 160 6.44 13.42 26.32
C GLY A 160 7.24 14.65 25.89
N GLU A 161 7.55 15.53 26.85
CA GLU A 161 8.30 16.76 26.54
C GLU A 161 9.70 16.45 26.02
N SER A 162 10.18 17.27 25.08
CA SER A 162 11.50 17.12 24.46
C SER A 162 11.69 15.80 23.70
N THR A 163 10.60 15.23 23.18
CA THR A 163 10.63 14.01 22.37
C THR A 163 10.36 14.31 20.89
N HIS A 164 10.98 13.52 20.02
CA HIS A 164 10.71 13.55 18.59
C HIS A 164 10.87 12.14 18.04
N ALA A 165 9.76 11.45 17.79
CA ALA A 165 9.76 10.13 17.17
C ALA A 165 9.72 10.24 15.65
N VAL A 166 10.40 9.33 14.95
CA VAL A 166 10.37 9.28 13.49
C VAL A 166 9.89 7.91 13.04
N VAL A 167 8.80 7.91 12.28
CA VAL A 167 8.17 6.71 11.72
C VAL A 167 8.38 6.73 10.22
N ALA A 168 9.13 5.77 9.69
CA ALA A 168 9.46 5.67 8.29
C ALA A 168 8.64 4.55 7.62
N ALA A 169 8.17 4.78 6.39
CA ALA A 169 7.68 3.70 5.54
C ALA A 169 7.95 4.02 4.06
N HIS A 170 7.93 3.00 3.20
CA HIS A 170 8.01 3.23 1.76
C HIS A 170 6.79 3.99 1.25
N SER A 171 6.98 4.74 0.16
CA SER A 171 5.94 5.48 -0.55
C SER A 171 5.17 4.58 -1.50
N GLY A 172 4.84 3.36 -1.04
CA GLY A 172 4.25 2.30 -1.83
C GLY A 172 5.25 1.31 -2.42
N ARG A 173 4.90 0.04 -2.31
CA ARG A 173 5.50 -1.09 -3.03
C ARG A 173 4.43 -1.72 -3.92
N ALA A 174 4.85 -2.57 -4.86
CA ALA A 174 3.89 -3.40 -5.60
C ALA A 174 3.05 -4.28 -4.67
N ASN A 175 3.55 -4.52 -3.44
CA ASN A 175 2.98 -5.44 -2.48
C ASN A 175 2.01 -4.78 -1.47
N ALA A 176 2.24 -3.51 -1.10
CA ALA A 176 1.45 -2.77 -0.11
C ALA A 176 1.58 -1.25 -0.33
N LYS A 177 0.51 -0.48 -0.08
CA LYS A 177 0.52 0.99 -0.25
C LYS A 177 1.37 1.73 0.77
N LEU A 178 1.41 1.31 2.04
CA LEU A 178 2.21 1.97 3.08
C LEU A 178 2.00 3.50 3.10
N PHE A 179 3.05 4.32 3.04
CA PHE A 179 2.97 5.79 2.97
C PHE A 179 2.86 6.35 1.54
N TYR A 180 2.34 5.58 0.59
CA TYR A 180 2.13 6.02 -0.81
C TYR A 180 1.37 7.35 -0.93
N ALA A 181 0.39 7.60 -0.06
CA ALA A 181 -0.47 8.78 -0.08
C ALA A 181 -0.06 9.85 0.95
N LEU A 182 1.14 9.76 1.55
CA LEU A 182 1.57 10.70 2.59
C LEU A 182 1.69 12.15 2.08
N ASP A 183 1.93 12.31 0.78
CA ASP A 183 1.96 13.61 0.08
C ASP A 183 0.60 14.29 -0.05
N GLN A 184 -0.49 13.59 0.29
CA GLN A 184 -1.85 14.13 0.30
C GLN A 184 -2.25 14.72 1.65
N LEU A 185 -1.42 14.57 2.69
CA LEU A 185 -1.66 15.24 3.96
C LEU A 185 -1.48 16.75 3.83
N GLU A 186 -2.32 17.47 4.54
CA GLU A 186 -2.30 18.92 4.63
C GLU A 186 -2.03 19.36 6.09
N GLU A 187 -1.59 20.61 6.26
CA GLU A 187 -1.52 21.21 7.59
C GLU A 187 -2.90 21.22 8.26
N GLY A 188 -2.96 20.79 9.51
CA GLY A 188 -4.20 20.62 10.26
C GLY A 188 -4.79 19.20 10.24
N ASP A 189 -4.30 18.32 9.35
CA ASP A 189 -4.69 16.91 9.41
C ASP A 189 -4.19 16.25 10.70
N VAL A 190 -5.00 15.36 11.26
CA VAL A 190 -4.67 14.65 12.50
C VAL A 190 -4.31 13.21 12.20
N PHE A 191 -3.23 12.74 12.82
CA PHE A 191 -2.88 11.33 12.90
C PHE A 191 -2.68 10.93 14.36
N SER A 192 -2.62 9.63 14.63
CA SER A 192 -2.39 9.12 15.97
C SER A 192 -1.44 7.94 15.99
N VAL A 193 -0.76 7.78 17.12
CA VAL A 193 0.08 6.62 17.42
C VAL A 193 -0.50 5.89 18.64
N GLU A 194 -0.80 4.61 18.49
CA GLU A 194 -1.24 3.73 19.57
C GLU A 194 -0.05 2.92 20.09
N VAL A 195 0.18 2.95 21.40
CA VAL A 195 1.26 2.24 22.09
C VAL A 195 0.73 1.68 23.40
N VAL A 196 0.70 0.36 23.53
CA VAL A 196 0.36 -0.36 24.77
C VAL A 196 -0.96 0.14 25.36
N GLY A 197 -1.99 0.25 24.52
CA GLY A 197 -3.34 0.65 24.94
C GLY A 197 -3.51 2.15 25.19
N GLU A 198 -2.46 2.94 25.03
CA GLU A 198 -2.53 4.41 25.04
C GLU A 198 -2.49 4.96 23.62
N ARG A 199 -3.18 6.07 23.40
CA ARG A 199 -3.30 6.69 22.08
C ARG A 199 -2.92 8.16 22.11
N PHE A 200 -1.90 8.48 21.33
CA PHE A 200 -1.32 9.82 21.22
C PHE A 200 -1.72 10.46 19.91
N TYR A 201 -2.19 11.71 19.95
CA TYR A 201 -2.72 12.43 18.79
C TYR A 201 -1.79 13.58 18.40
N TYR A 202 -1.58 13.75 17.10
CA TYR A 202 -0.70 14.76 16.54
C TYR A 202 -1.41 15.48 15.39
N GLU A 203 -1.29 16.80 15.36
CA GLU A 203 -1.80 17.64 14.26
C GLU A 203 -0.62 18.01 13.36
N THR A 204 -0.74 17.75 12.06
CA THR A 204 0.26 18.10 11.05
C THR A 204 0.48 19.62 11.04
N ARG A 205 1.70 20.05 11.37
CA ARG A 205 2.10 21.47 11.38
C ARG A 205 3.10 21.84 10.31
N ARG A 206 3.83 20.86 9.79
CA ARG A 206 4.95 21.11 8.89
C ARG A 206 5.15 19.96 7.92
N ILE A 207 5.22 20.31 6.64
CA ILE A 207 5.47 19.37 5.55
C ILE A 207 6.67 19.88 4.76
N GLU A 208 7.75 19.09 4.72
CA GLU A 208 9.02 19.49 4.11
C GLU A 208 9.55 18.41 3.16
N VAL A 209 10.08 18.84 2.02
CA VAL A 209 10.86 17.99 1.12
C VAL A 209 12.32 18.36 1.27
N VAL A 210 13.13 17.36 1.61
CA VAL A 210 14.54 17.54 1.95
C VAL A 210 15.42 16.53 1.22
N ASP A 211 16.68 16.89 1.01
CA ASP A 211 17.68 15.97 0.50
C ASP A 211 17.91 14.79 1.45
N THR A 212 18.20 13.62 0.89
CA THR A 212 18.41 12.37 1.62
C THR A 212 19.54 12.45 2.65
N GLU A 213 20.55 13.27 2.40
CA GLU A 213 21.70 13.42 3.30
C GLU A 213 21.42 14.37 4.48
N TYR A 214 20.40 15.23 4.40
CA TYR A 214 20.21 16.37 5.32
C TYR A 214 18.93 16.32 6.14
N PHE A 215 18.03 15.35 5.94
CA PHE A 215 16.76 15.28 6.67
C PHE A 215 16.95 15.19 8.20
N GLY A 216 18.08 14.63 8.65
CA GLY A 216 18.42 14.43 10.06
C GLY A 216 18.33 15.67 10.94
N ASP A 217 18.63 16.83 10.36
CA ASP A 217 18.56 18.11 11.07
C ASP A 217 17.13 18.57 11.34
N GLY A 218 16.18 18.17 10.50
CA GLY A 218 14.75 18.51 10.60
C GLY A 218 13.98 17.63 11.58
N VAL A 219 14.57 16.52 12.03
CA VAL A 219 13.94 15.52 12.90
C VAL A 219 14.61 15.41 14.29
N ARG A 220 15.35 16.44 14.70
CA ARG A 220 15.97 16.50 16.03
C ARG A 220 14.91 16.76 17.11
N GLN A 221 15.21 16.31 18.33
CA GLN A 221 14.46 16.69 19.52
C GLN A 221 14.53 18.21 19.73
N VAL A 222 13.37 18.81 19.99
CA VAL A 222 13.25 20.23 20.31
C VAL A 222 12.83 20.33 21.78
N GLN A 223 13.58 21.10 22.57
CA GLN A 223 13.36 21.20 24.01
C GLN A 223 11.94 21.70 24.31
N GLY A 224 11.21 20.94 25.15
CA GLY A 224 9.86 21.26 25.59
C GLY A 224 8.76 20.93 24.57
N GLU A 225 9.09 20.37 23.41
CA GLU A 225 8.12 20.01 22.38
C GLU A 225 7.98 18.47 22.26
N ASP A 226 6.82 18.01 21.82
CA ASP A 226 6.48 16.58 21.61
C ASP A 226 6.04 16.41 20.15
N HIS A 227 6.88 15.75 19.36
CA HIS A 227 6.72 15.63 17.92
C HIS A 227 6.74 14.19 17.44
N VAL A 228 6.00 13.94 16.37
CA VAL A 228 6.18 12.76 15.52
C VAL A 228 6.35 13.22 14.08
N THR A 229 7.39 12.73 13.41
CA THR A 229 7.55 12.90 11.97
C THR A 229 7.29 11.58 11.24
N LEU A 230 6.35 11.62 10.29
CA LEU A 230 6.14 10.58 9.30
C LEU A 230 7.09 10.84 8.13
N LEU A 231 7.93 9.85 7.82
CA LEU A 231 9.01 9.96 6.85
C LEU A 231 8.80 8.99 5.69
N THR A 232 8.90 9.49 4.46
CA THR A 232 8.91 8.64 3.27
C THR A 232 9.80 9.22 2.16
N CYS A 233 9.96 8.48 1.06
CA CYS A 233 10.69 8.96 -0.12
C CYS A 233 9.80 9.84 -1.01
N THR A 234 10.38 10.75 -1.78
CA THR A 234 9.61 11.57 -2.73
C THR A 234 10.51 12.08 -3.86
N PRO A 235 9.97 12.43 -5.05
CA PRO A 235 8.65 12.06 -5.59
C PRO A 235 8.50 10.55 -5.77
N VAL A 236 7.27 10.04 -5.68
CA VAL A 236 6.98 8.61 -5.85
C VAL A 236 7.50 8.09 -7.20
N GLY A 237 8.25 6.98 -7.16
CA GLY A 237 8.88 6.36 -8.33
C GLY A 237 10.23 6.95 -8.73
N VAL A 238 10.61 8.10 -8.16
CA VAL A 238 11.95 8.71 -8.31
C VAL A 238 12.77 8.56 -7.02
N ASN A 239 12.14 8.81 -5.87
CA ASN A 239 12.71 8.64 -4.52
C ASN A 239 14.02 9.41 -4.29
N SER A 240 14.20 10.55 -4.95
CA SER A 240 15.42 11.37 -4.88
C SER A 240 15.53 12.22 -3.62
N HIS A 241 14.43 12.41 -2.90
CA HIS A 241 14.32 13.23 -1.69
C HIS A 241 13.56 12.46 -0.60
N ARG A 242 13.45 13.07 0.57
CA ARG A 242 12.58 12.64 1.67
C ARG A 242 11.45 13.64 1.84
N LEU A 243 10.24 13.11 2.05
CA LEU A 243 9.09 13.86 2.53
C LEU A 243 9.00 13.65 4.03
N LEU A 244 8.99 14.75 4.77
CA LEU A 244 8.81 14.81 6.21
C LEU A 244 7.46 15.46 6.51
N VAL A 245 6.57 14.73 7.15
CA VAL A 245 5.30 15.27 7.67
C VAL A 245 5.37 15.25 9.19
N ARG A 246 5.59 16.41 9.80
CA ARG A 246 5.72 16.57 11.25
C ARG A 246 4.40 16.99 11.86
N GLY A 247 3.96 16.22 12.84
CA GLY A 247 2.84 16.54 13.71
C GLY A 247 3.30 16.96 15.09
N ASP A 248 2.63 17.97 15.62
CA ASP A 248 2.80 18.44 16.99
C ASP A 248 1.74 17.79 17.88
N ARG A 249 2.12 17.38 19.10
CA ARG A 249 1.22 16.74 20.06
C ARG A 249 -0.01 17.60 20.36
N ILE A 250 -1.19 16.99 20.30
CA ILE A 250 -2.46 17.61 20.70
C ILE A 250 -3.21 16.72 21.72
N PRO A 251 -4.14 17.30 22.51
CA PRO A 251 -5.11 16.51 23.26
C PRO A 251 -5.96 15.64 22.32
N ALA A 252 -6.53 14.55 22.87
CA ALA A 252 -7.44 13.71 22.12
C ALA A 252 -8.62 14.54 21.55
N PRO A 253 -8.92 14.43 20.23
CA PRO A 253 -10.06 15.08 19.64
C PRO A 253 -11.40 14.74 20.34
N PRO A 254 -12.39 15.64 20.32
CA PRO A 254 -13.70 15.37 20.90
C PRO A 254 -14.35 14.11 20.29
N GLY A 255 -14.72 13.15 21.13
CA GLY A 255 -15.34 11.89 20.70
C GLY A 255 -14.35 10.74 20.42
N SER A 256 -13.04 10.97 20.53
CA SER A 256 -12.01 9.93 20.47
C SER A 256 -11.30 9.67 21.80
N ALA A 257 -11.70 10.37 22.87
CA ALA A 257 -11.10 10.24 24.20
C ALA A 257 -11.29 8.85 24.83
N ASP A 258 -12.36 8.13 24.49
CA ASP A 258 -12.64 6.77 24.98
C ASP A 258 -12.14 5.68 24.01
N ALA A 259 -11.59 6.06 22.84
CA ALA A 259 -11.11 5.13 21.83
C ALA A 259 -9.62 4.86 22.06
N THR A 260 -9.32 3.77 22.78
CA THR A 260 -7.96 3.26 22.95
C THR A 260 -7.45 2.53 21.71
N ASP A 261 -8.37 2.00 20.90
CA ASP A 261 -8.06 1.11 19.79
C ASP A 261 -8.16 1.83 18.44
N ILE A 262 -7.25 1.53 17.53
CA ILE A 262 -7.32 1.91 16.12
C ILE A 262 -8.36 1.03 15.39
N PRO A 263 -9.30 1.62 14.63
CA PRO A 263 -10.30 0.89 13.85
C PRO A 263 -9.68 0.26 12.58
N VAL A 264 -8.84 -0.76 12.77
CA VAL A 264 -8.21 -1.50 11.66
C VAL A 264 -9.27 -2.25 10.84
N ASP A 265 -10.42 -2.57 11.43
CA ASP A 265 -11.57 -3.21 10.78
C ASP A 265 -12.08 -2.43 9.55
N LYS A 266 -12.01 -1.10 9.59
CA LYS A 266 -12.46 -0.22 8.50
C LYS A 266 -11.50 -0.20 7.30
N ALA A 267 -10.23 -0.54 7.49
CA ALA A 267 -9.23 -0.55 6.42
C ALA A 267 -9.48 -1.64 5.36
N VAL A 268 -10.02 -2.81 5.75
CA VAL A 268 -10.33 -3.93 4.82
C VAL A 268 -11.74 -3.85 4.22
N ALA A 269 -12.53 -2.83 4.58
CA ALA A 269 -13.94 -2.73 4.17
C ALA A 269 -14.16 -2.52 2.65
N SER A 270 -13.11 -2.33 1.84
CA SER A 270 -13.27 -2.30 0.39
C SER A 270 -13.50 -3.71 -0.15
N ALA A 271 -14.71 -3.97 -0.66
CA ALA A 271 -15.00 -5.21 -1.38
C ALA A 271 -13.96 -5.44 -2.51
N PRO A 272 -13.48 -6.68 -2.73
CA PRO A 272 -12.43 -7.00 -3.70
C PRO A 272 -12.93 -6.84 -5.13
N TRP A 273 -13.05 -5.59 -5.60
CA TRP A 273 -13.57 -5.21 -6.92
C TRP A 273 -12.78 -5.87 -8.05
N TRP A 274 -11.50 -6.18 -7.80
CA TRP A 274 -10.63 -6.88 -8.73
C TRP A 274 -11.19 -8.26 -9.14
N ILE A 275 -12.06 -8.90 -8.33
CA ILE A 275 -12.77 -10.13 -8.73
C ILE A 275 -13.60 -9.92 -10.00
N ALA A 276 -14.27 -8.77 -10.12
CA ALA A 276 -15.02 -8.41 -11.32
C ALA A 276 -14.08 -8.19 -12.52
N GLY A 277 -12.89 -7.62 -12.28
CA GLY A 277 -11.85 -7.45 -13.30
C GLY A 277 -11.29 -8.78 -13.81
N VAL A 278 -10.93 -9.68 -12.90
CA VAL A 278 -10.38 -11.01 -13.22
C VAL A 278 -11.42 -11.88 -13.93
N SER A 279 -12.69 -11.84 -13.51
CA SER A 279 -13.77 -12.60 -14.15
C SER A 279 -14.27 -11.97 -15.47
N GLY A 280 -14.20 -10.64 -15.59
CA GLY A 280 -14.59 -9.89 -16.78
C GLY A 280 -13.62 -10.01 -17.94
N ALA A 281 -12.30 -10.02 -17.68
CA ALA A 281 -11.26 -10.08 -18.70
C ALA A 281 -11.41 -11.24 -19.71
N PRO A 282 -11.58 -12.53 -19.29
CA PRO A 282 -11.75 -13.63 -20.24
C PRO A 282 -13.06 -13.52 -21.02
N THR A 283 -14.13 -13.02 -20.38
CA THR A 283 -15.44 -12.82 -21.01
C THR A 283 -15.37 -11.76 -22.10
N LEU A 284 -14.74 -10.61 -21.82
CA LEU A 284 -14.56 -9.52 -22.77
C LEU A 284 -13.65 -9.91 -23.94
N ALA A 285 -12.55 -10.61 -23.66
CA ALA A 285 -11.66 -11.13 -24.70
C ALA A 285 -12.41 -12.10 -25.62
N TRP A 286 -13.22 -13.01 -25.06
CA TRP A 286 -14.01 -13.98 -25.83
C TRP A 286 -15.06 -13.31 -26.71
N VAL A 287 -15.83 -12.36 -26.15
CA VAL A 287 -16.86 -11.61 -26.88
C VAL A 287 -16.25 -10.73 -27.96
N GLY A 288 -15.12 -10.07 -27.66
CA GLY A 288 -14.37 -9.25 -28.63
C GLY A 288 -13.90 -10.07 -29.84
N LEU A 289 -13.33 -11.25 -29.60
CA LEU A 289 -12.91 -12.16 -30.66
C LEU A 289 -14.10 -12.67 -31.48
N ALA A 290 -15.22 -13.02 -30.81
CA ALA A 290 -16.44 -13.42 -31.50
C ALA A 290 -17.04 -12.31 -32.38
N ALA A 291 -16.98 -11.05 -31.92
CA ALA A 291 -17.43 -9.90 -32.68
C ALA A 291 -16.50 -9.58 -33.87
N ALA A 292 -15.19 -9.70 -33.70
CA ALA A 292 -14.19 -9.51 -34.76
C ALA A 292 -14.38 -10.53 -35.89
N ASP A 293 -14.57 -11.81 -35.54
CA ASP A 293 -14.83 -12.87 -36.52
C ASP A 293 -16.11 -12.60 -37.33
N ARG A 294 -17.19 -12.16 -36.66
CA ARG A 294 -18.45 -11.76 -37.33
C ARG A 294 -18.24 -10.60 -38.32
N ARG A 295 -17.41 -9.61 -37.97
CA ARG A 295 -17.08 -8.48 -38.86
C ARG A 295 -16.26 -8.92 -40.07
N LEU A 296 -15.30 -9.82 -39.88
CA LEU A 296 -14.46 -10.36 -40.96
C LEU A 296 -15.27 -11.20 -41.95
N VAL A 297 -16.21 -12.02 -41.46
CA VAL A 297 -17.13 -12.78 -42.31
C VAL A 297 -18.04 -11.84 -43.11
N LYS A 298 -18.63 -10.83 -42.47
CA LYS A 298 -19.50 -9.84 -43.15
C LYS A 298 -18.77 -9.05 -44.23
N ARG A 299 -17.47 -8.75 -44.06
CA ARG A 299 -16.63 -8.09 -45.07
C ARG A 299 -16.25 -8.98 -46.25
N ARG A 300 -16.25 -10.31 -46.07
CA ARG A 300 -15.88 -11.29 -47.11
C ARG A 300 -17.07 -11.77 -47.95
N SER A 301 -18.31 -11.49 -47.54
CA SER A 301 -19.49 -11.76 -48.35
C SER A 301 -19.51 -10.79 -49.56
N PRO A 302 -19.40 -11.27 -50.81
CA PRO A 302 -19.46 -10.40 -51.98
C PRO A 302 -20.86 -9.80 -52.08
N ALA A 303 -20.95 -8.49 -52.33
CA ALA A 303 -22.19 -7.87 -52.76
C ALA A 303 -22.64 -8.56 -54.07
N HIS A 304 -23.87 -9.07 -54.10
CA HIS A 304 -24.46 -9.63 -55.31
C HIS A 304 -24.36 -8.62 -56.47
N PRO A 305 -23.85 -8.97 -57.66
CA PRO A 305 -24.04 -8.13 -58.82
C PRO A 305 -25.53 -8.16 -59.21
N HIS A 306 -26.16 -6.99 -59.26
CA HIS A 306 -27.50 -6.83 -59.80
C HIS A 306 -27.54 -7.42 -61.23
N GLN A 307 -28.35 -8.46 -61.43
CA GLN A 307 -28.83 -8.83 -62.75
C GLN A 307 -29.77 -7.73 -63.24
N THR A 308 -29.33 -6.90 -64.17
CA THR A 308 -30.23 -6.14 -65.06
C THR A 308 -30.39 -6.93 -66.35
N SER A 309 -31.51 -7.63 -66.47
CA SER A 309 -32.00 -8.17 -67.73
C SER A 309 -32.83 -7.11 -68.46
N ALA A 310 -32.64 -7.06 -69.78
CA ALA A 310 -33.56 -6.58 -70.81
C ALA A 310 -33.81 -5.07 -70.97
N CYS A 311 -33.23 -4.50 -72.04
CA CYS A 311 -34.02 -3.98 -73.17
C CYS A 311 -33.10 -3.62 -74.35
N ALA A 312 -33.20 -4.35 -75.47
CA ALA A 312 -32.71 -3.90 -76.76
C ALA A 312 -33.85 -4.04 -77.77
N SER A 313 -34.54 -2.93 -78.03
CA SER A 313 -35.47 -2.77 -79.15
C SER A 313 -34.79 -2.05 -80.31
N HIS A 314 -35.00 -2.64 -81.50
CA HIS A 314 -35.17 -2.03 -82.82
C HIS A 314 -34.05 -1.24 -83.54
N ALA A 315 -33.77 -1.79 -84.74
CA ALA A 315 -33.72 -1.15 -86.07
C ALA A 315 -32.49 -0.31 -86.48
N SER A 316 -31.78 -0.75 -87.55
CA SER A 316 -31.86 -0.12 -88.90
C SER A 316 -30.81 -0.71 -89.88
N GLN A 317 -31.30 -1.07 -91.08
CA GLN A 317 -30.68 -0.96 -92.43
C GLN A 317 -29.25 -1.47 -92.70
N LYS A 318 -29.14 -2.48 -93.58
CA LYS A 318 -29.01 -2.32 -95.04
C LYS A 318 -29.24 -3.65 -95.76
#